data_AF-A0A5N5U7G4-F1
#
_entry.id   AF-A0A5N5U7G4-F1
#
_cell.length_a   1.000
_cell.length_b   1.000
_cell.length_c   1.000
_cell.angle_alpha   90.00
_cell.angle_beta   90.00
_cell.angle_gamma   90.00
#
_symmetry.space_group_name_H-M   'P 1'
#
loop_
_entity.id
_entity.type
_entity.pdbx_description
1 polymer ?
#
loop_
_entity_poly.entity_id
_entity_poly.type
_entity_poly.pdbx_seq_one_letter_code
_entity_poly.pdbx_strand_id
1 'polypeptide(L)'
;MSELEIVDTAVSPLSRVKFNPDGRVEYENGRLTAVYPSDADVREFVIAVFRYANSDTVELPNDSVVLSVGEGVVVSAVPSDAYGVGGGE
;
A
#
# COMPACT_ATOMS: atom_id res chain seq x y z
N MET A 1 9.77 -7.27 26.39
CA MET A 1 10.34 -6.95 25.06
C MET A 1 9.16 -6.90 24.11
N SER A 2 9.03 -5.85 23.32
CA SER A 2 8.01 -5.83 22.27
C SER A 2 8.49 -6.70 21.13
N GLU A 3 7.70 -7.70 20.76
CA GLU A 3 7.94 -8.50 19.57
C GLU A 3 7.61 -7.66 18.34
N LEU A 4 8.43 -7.80 17.30
CA LEU A 4 8.24 -7.11 16.02
C LEU A 4 7.87 -8.15 14.97
N GLU A 5 6.82 -7.84 14.21
CA GLU A 5 6.47 -8.58 13.02
C GLU A 5 7.10 -7.91 11.80
N ILE A 6 7.68 -8.74 10.93
CA ILE A 6 8.34 -8.30 9.70
C ILE A 6 7.63 -8.99 8.54
N VAL A 7 7.00 -8.20 7.68
CA VAL A 7 6.40 -8.67 6.43
C VAL A 7 7.37 -8.33 5.30
N ASP A 8 8.04 -9.33 4.75
CA ASP A 8 8.91 -9.20 3.57
C ASP A 8 8.31 -10.02 2.43
N THR A 9 7.69 -9.36 1.46
CA THR A 9 7.02 -10.06 0.36
C THR A 9 7.16 -9.34 -0.97
N ALA A 10 7.25 -10.12 -2.05
CA ALA A 10 7.18 -9.59 -3.39
C ALA A 10 5.72 -9.28 -3.72
N VAL A 11 5.45 -8.05 -4.13
CA VAL A 11 4.11 -7.58 -4.49
C VAL A 11 4.11 -7.11 -5.95
N SER A 12 3.03 -7.43 -6.64
CA SER A 12 2.75 -6.94 -8.00
C SER A 12 1.57 -5.97 -7.96
N PRO A 13 1.34 -5.20 -9.04
CA PRO A 13 0.09 -4.46 -9.18
C PRO A 13 -1.10 -5.41 -9.00
N LEU A 14 -2.12 -4.97 -8.25
CA LEU A 14 -3.31 -5.73 -7.83
C LEU A 14 -3.03 -6.84 -6.80
N SER A 15 -1.80 -7.01 -6.33
CA SER A 15 -1.51 -7.91 -5.21
C SER A 15 -2.10 -7.37 -3.92
N ARG A 16 -2.57 -8.29 -3.07
CA ARG A 16 -3.05 -8.00 -1.73
C ARG A 16 -1.95 -8.27 -0.72
N VAL A 17 -1.80 -7.38 0.24
CA VAL A 17 -0.79 -7.47 1.29
C VAL A 17 -1.40 -6.94 2.58
N LYS A 18 -1.08 -7.59 3.70
CA LYS A 18 -1.58 -7.21 5.02
C LYS A 18 -0.42 -6.68 5.84
N PHE A 19 -0.52 -5.44 6.30
CA PHE A 19 0.49 -4.80 7.14
C PHE A 19 -0.12 -3.67 7.97
N ASN A 20 0.60 -3.17 8.96
CA ASN A 20 0.21 -1.97 9.70
C ASN A 20 0.75 -0.72 8.98
N PRO A 21 -0.10 0.23 8.54
CA PRO A 21 0.30 1.41 7.78
C PRO A 21 1.05 2.46 8.63
N ASP A 22 0.83 2.46 9.95
CA ASP A 22 1.53 3.34 10.90
C ASP A 22 2.95 2.86 11.23
N GLY A 23 3.29 1.64 10.83
CA GLY A 23 4.61 1.04 10.97
C GLY A 23 5.63 1.59 9.96
N ARG A 24 6.84 1.04 10.00
CA ARG A 24 7.84 1.33 8.97
C ARG A 24 7.53 0.50 7.73
N VAL A 25 7.15 1.15 6.64
CA VAL A 25 6.85 0.50 5.35
C VAL A 25 7.86 0.97 4.32
N GLU A 26 8.54 0.03 3.68
CA GLU A 26 9.48 0.28 2.59
C GLU A 26 9.05 -0.51 1.35
N TYR A 27 9.19 0.11 0.19
CA TYR A 27 8.87 -0.51 -1.09
C TYR A 27 9.99 -0.23 -2.09
N GLU A 28 10.66 -1.29 -2.52
CA GLU A 28 11.76 -1.22 -3.47
C GLU A 28 11.64 -2.34 -4.50
N ASN A 29 11.73 -2.01 -5.80
CA ASN A 29 11.76 -3.00 -6.88
C ASN A 29 10.64 -4.06 -6.83
N GLY A 30 9.41 -3.68 -6.44
CA GLY A 30 8.29 -4.63 -6.32
C GLY A 30 8.34 -5.51 -5.08
N ARG A 31 9.16 -5.16 -4.09
CA ARG A 31 9.23 -5.84 -2.79
C ARG A 31 8.77 -4.88 -1.72
N LEU A 32 7.78 -5.31 -0.94
CA LEU A 32 7.26 -4.58 0.21
C LEU A 32 7.81 -5.18 1.48
N THR A 33 8.39 -4.32 2.30
CA THR A 33 8.91 -4.64 3.63
C THR A 33 8.18 -3.78 4.65
N ALA A 34 7.39 -4.38 5.53
CA ALA A 34 6.75 -3.69 6.63
C ALA A 34 7.26 -4.21 7.97
N VAL A 35 7.53 -3.31 8.92
CA VAL A 35 7.99 -3.62 10.26
C VAL A 35 7.13 -2.88 11.27
N TYR A 36 6.48 -3.63 12.15
CA TYR A 36 5.56 -3.11 13.16
C TYR A 36 5.53 -4.02 14.40
N PRO A 37 5.05 -3.53 15.57
CA PRO A 37 4.86 -4.37 16.74
C PRO A 37 3.87 -5.52 16.46
N SER A 38 4.10 -6.73 16.97
CA SER A 38 3.19 -7.87 16.73
C SER A 38 1.74 -7.65 17.20
N ASP A 39 1.51 -6.69 18.11
CA ASP A 39 0.19 -6.32 18.63
C ASP A 39 -0.46 -5.15 17.84
N ALA A 40 0.18 -4.68 16.76
CA ALA A 40 -0.32 -3.54 15.99
C ALA A 40 -1.49 -3.90 15.08
N ASP A 41 -2.37 -2.93 14.85
CA ASP A 41 -3.52 -3.08 13.96
C ASP A 41 -3.10 -3.26 12.50
N VAL A 42 -3.17 -4.48 12.01
CA VAL A 42 -2.85 -4.81 10.62
C VAL A 42 -4.09 -4.73 9.74
N ARG A 43 -3.99 -4.04 8.60
CA ARG A 43 -5.07 -3.92 7.62
C ARG A 43 -4.65 -4.52 6.28
N GLU A 44 -5.63 -4.96 5.49
CA GLU A 44 -5.38 -5.47 4.14
C GLU A 44 -5.40 -4.33 3.13
N PHE A 45 -4.36 -4.28 2.29
CA PHE A 45 -4.19 -3.32 1.23
C PHE A 45 -3.98 -4.03 -0.11
N VAL A 46 -4.42 -3.37 -1.19
CA VAL A 46 -4.21 -3.74 -2.57
C VAL A 46 -3.20 -2.77 -3.18
N ILE A 47 -2.14 -3.30 -3.76
CA ILE A 47 -1.14 -2.48 -4.45
C ILE A 47 -1.75 -1.98 -5.76
N ALA A 48 -1.92 -0.68 -5.89
CA ALA A 48 -2.45 -0.03 -7.07
C ALA A 48 -1.41 0.94 -7.65
N VAL A 49 -1.42 1.06 -8.98
CA VAL A 49 -0.52 1.95 -9.72
C VAL A 49 -1.38 2.99 -10.42
N PHE A 50 -1.16 4.25 -10.06
CA PHE A 50 -1.87 5.40 -10.61
C PHE A 50 -0.93 6.20 -11.49
N ARG A 51 -1.35 6.54 -12.71
CA ARG A 51 -0.55 7.35 -13.63
C ARG A 51 -0.99 8.80 -13.57
N TYR A 52 -0.05 9.72 -13.41
CA TYR A 52 -0.30 11.16 -13.38
C TYR A 52 0.40 11.89 -14.55
N ALA A 53 0.78 11.17 -15.61
CA ALA A 53 1.54 11.71 -16.75
C ALA A 53 0.93 12.96 -17.44
N ASN A 54 -0.35 13.27 -17.23
CA ASN A 54 -1.03 14.46 -17.78
C ASN A 54 -1.70 15.34 -16.71
N SER A 55 -1.39 15.17 -15.43
CA SER A 55 -1.93 15.97 -14.33
C SER A 55 -0.95 16.05 -13.17
N ASP A 56 -0.81 17.22 -12.57
CA ASP A 56 0.04 17.43 -11.39
C ASP A 56 -0.54 16.82 -10.10
N THR A 57 -1.70 16.16 -10.18
CA THR A 57 -2.42 15.59 -9.05
C THR A 57 -2.90 14.17 -9.35
N VAL A 58 -3.00 13.35 -8.31
CA VAL A 58 -3.56 11.99 -8.35
C VAL A 58 -4.57 11.83 -7.22
N GLU A 59 -5.76 11.33 -7.55
CA GLU A 59 -6.80 11.04 -6.57
C GLU A 59 -6.58 9.63 -6.02
N LEU A 60 -6.31 9.54 -4.72
CA LEU A 60 -6.17 8.29 -4.00
C LEU A 60 -7.33 8.16 -3.00
N PRO A 61 -7.90 6.95 -2.82
CA PRO A 61 -8.88 6.73 -1.77
C PRO A 61 -8.31 7.06 -0.38
N ASN A 62 -9.18 7.45 0.54
CA ASN A 62 -8.81 7.69 1.93
C ASN A 62 -8.11 6.45 2.54
N ASP A 63 -7.20 6.70 3.49
CA ASP A 63 -6.37 5.67 4.13
C ASP A 63 -5.38 4.96 3.17
N SER A 64 -5.16 5.48 1.95
CA SER A 64 -4.12 4.95 1.06
C SER A 64 -2.72 5.33 1.52
N VAL A 65 -1.79 4.39 1.42
CA VAL A 65 -0.37 4.60 1.74
C VAL A 65 0.42 4.70 0.45
N VAL A 66 1.06 5.85 0.23
CA VAL A 66 1.96 6.04 -0.92
C VAL A 66 3.24 5.24 -0.68
N LEU A 67 3.52 4.26 -1.54
CA LEU A 67 4.69 3.40 -1.44
C LEU A 67 5.86 3.93 -2.28
N SER A 68 5.58 4.43 -3.48
CA SER A 68 6.62 4.95 -4.39
C SER A 68 6.04 5.95 -5.37
N VAL A 69 6.84 6.95 -5.73
CA VAL A 69 6.50 7.97 -6.72
C VAL A 69 7.69 8.11 -7.68
N GLY A 70 7.47 7.89 -8.97
CA GLY A 70 8.53 7.97 -9.97
C GLY A 70 7.99 7.82 -11.39
N GLU A 71 8.72 8.32 -12.39
CA GLU A 71 8.41 8.13 -13.82
C GLU A 71 6.94 8.43 -14.23
N GLY A 72 6.30 9.42 -13.60
CA GLY A 72 4.89 9.77 -13.89
C GLY A 72 3.86 8.78 -13.36
N VAL A 73 4.26 7.88 -12.44
CA VAL A 73 3.38 6.93 -11.75
C VAL A 73 3.54 7.00 -10.22
N VAL A 74 2.44 6.75 -9.52
CA VAL A 74 2.39 6.58 -8.07
C VAL A 74 1.98 5.15 -7.77
N VAL A 75 2.81 4.42 -7.04
CA VAL A 75 2.48 3.12 -6.47
C VAL A 75 1.94 3.37 -5.07
N SER A 76 0.72 2.92 -4.80
CA SER A 76 0.05 3.13 -3.53
C SER A 76 -0.55 1.81 -3.03
N ALA A 77 -0.52 1.58 -1.72
CA ALA A 77 -1.29 0.55 -1.06
C ALA A 77 -2.67 1.14 -0.74
N VAL A 78 -3.70 0.68 -1.44
CA VAL A 78 -5.09 1.11 -1.27
C VAL A 78 -5.77 0.14 -0.32
N PRO A 79 -6.47 0.58 0.74
CA PRO A 79 -7.17 -0.34 1.62
C PRO A 79 -8.16 -1.20 0.81
N SER A 80 -8.16 -2.50 1.06
CA SER A 80 -9.00 -3.48 0.33
C SER A 80 -10.49 -3.12 0.39
N ASP A 81 -10.92 -2.50 1.49
CA ASP A 81 -12.26 -1.95 1.68
C ASP A 81 -12.59 -0.87 0.63
N ALA A 82 -11.69 0.10 0.41
CA ALA A 82 -11.85 1.12 -0.62
C ALA A 82 -11.70 0.56 -2.05
N TYR A 83 -10.97 -0.54 -2.22
CA TYR A 83 -10.86 -1.25 -3.50
C TYR A 83 -12.13 -2.04 -3.84
N GLY A 84 -12.94 -2.40 -2.83
CA GLY A 84 -14.21 -3.12 -2.97
C GLY A 84 -15.42 -2.25 -3.32
N VAL A 85 -15.32 -0.92 -3.22
CA VAL A 85 -16.40 0.03 -3.54
C VAL A 85 -16.22 0.57 -4.96
N GLY A 86 -16.32 -0.31 -5.95
CA GLY A 86 -16.40 0.04 -7.37
C GLY A 86 -17.33 -0.87 -8.17
N GLY A 87 -18.12 -1.70 -7.48
CA GLY A 87 -19.05 -2.68 -8.04
C GLY A 87 -20.54 -2.37 -7.81
N GLY A 88 -20.90 -1.12 -7.55
CA GLY A 88 -22.28 -0.62 -7.53
C GLY A 88 -22.20 0.91 -7.64
N GLU A 89 -22.92 1.60 -8.51
CA GLU A 89 -24.25 1.37 -9.09
C GLU A 89 -24.31 1.75 -10.58
#